data_AF-A0A8T5TJU1-F1
#
_entry.id   AF-A0A8T5TJU1-F1
#
_cell.length_a   1.000
_cell.length_b   1.000
_cell.length_c   1.000
_cell.angle_alpha   90.00
_cell.angle_beta   90.00
_cell.angle_gamma   90.00
#
_symmetry.space_group_name_H-M   'P 1'
#
loop_
_entity.id
_entity.type
_entity.pdbx_description
1 polymer ?
#
loop_
_entity_poly.entity_id
_entity_poly.type
_entity_poly.pdbx_seq_one_letter_code
_entity_poly.pdbx_strand_id
1 'polypeptide(L)'
;MSISKEVLSLIEQFENIFDAYQQSLKKDSDEIIQNLSSIWKNMKSEQEDTTKLEEIIRNQNSELTELRTKSTELDKKIEDLKSNKEGLNSKIIDFVSTLERNTTELKKPEFELETILSNLNSTNDKNQEKETEKTELDQRKLSNEQKEKDLKISFSEEKMEGLEKQLIEIRGKNFFSSFLIEHSDAEVPEVEILATIMNKGGQANLEDLKKSLDIPPIMAVRTIKQLAVKGIINLNEDTNAITMN
;
A
#
# COMPACT_ATOMS: atom_id res chain seq x y z
N MET A 1 101.68 -14.05 130.85
CA MET A 1 100.84 -15.07 130.18
C MET A 1 99.44 -14.58 129.76
N SER A 2 98.92 -13.43 130.24
CA SER A 2 97.55 -12.96 129.90
C SER A 2 97.40 -12.35 128.50
N ILE A 3 98.31 -11.46 128.09
CA ILE A 3 98.24 -10.69 126.83
C ILE A 3 98.24 -11.60 125.58
N SER A 4 99.04 -12.67 125.60
CA SER A 4 99.13 -13.59 124.46
C SER A 4 97.82 -14.38 124.23
N LYS A 5 97.04 -14.67 125.28
CA LYS A 5 95.75 -15.34 125.16
C LYS A 5 94.67 -14.41 124.61
N GLU A 6 94.69 -13.14 124.99
CA GLU A 6 93.77 -12.12 124.45
C GLU A 6 94.04 -11.86 122.97
N VAL A 7 95.30 -11.76 122.54
CA VAL A 7 95.66 -11.59 121.12
C VAL A 7 95.22 -12.80 120.29
N LEU A 8 95.43 -14.03 120.79
CA LEU A 8 94.96 -15.25 120.13
C LEU A 8 93.43 -15.27 120.01
N SER A 9 92.71 -14.90 121.06
CA SER A 9 91.24 -14.80 121.02
C SER A 9 90.75 -13.75 120.02
N LEU A 10 91.47 -12.64 119.87
CA LEU A 10 91.12 -11.59 118.90
C LEU A 10 91.36 -12.06 117.45
N ILE A 11 92.44 -12.80 117.21
CA ILE A 11 92.75 -13.41 115.91
C ILE A 11 91.67 -14.42 115.53
N GLU A 12 91.28 -15.31 116.45
CA GLU A 12 90.22 -16.30 116.22
C GLU A 12 88.86 -15.63 115.96
N GLN A 13 88.54 -14.55 116.66
CA GLN A 13 87.34 -13.74 116.37
C GLN A 13 87.42 -13.10 114.98
N PHE A 14 88.59 -12.57 114.59
CA PHE A 14 88.79 -11.98 113.28
C PHE A 14 88.65 -13.01 112.16
N GLU A 15 89.25 -14.20 112.30
CA GLU A 15 89.11 -15.31 111.35
C GLU A 15 87.64 -15.72 111.20
N ASN A 16 86.91 -15.88 112.30
CA ASN A 16 85.48 -16.20 112.25
C ASN A 16 84.65 -15.11 111.56
N ILE A 17 84.92 -13.82 111.84
CA ILE A 17 84.23 -12.69 111.18
C ILE A 17 84.58 -12.66 109.69
N PHE A 18 85.84 -12.89 109.34
CA PHE A 18 86.29 -12.89 107.96
C PHE A 18 85.69 -14.06 107.17
N ASP A 19 85.64 -15.26 107.74
CA ASP A 19 85.00 -16.43 107.15
C ASP A 19 83.49 -16.20 106.96
N ALA A 20 82.81 -15.62 107.95
CA ALA A 20 81.41 -15.25 107.84
C ALA A 20 81.17 -14.21 106.72
N TYR A 21 82.06 -13.22 106.61
CA TYR A 21 82.03 -12.23 105.52
C TYR A 21 82.26 -12.89 104.15
N GLN A 22 83.25 -13.77 104.02
CA GLN A 22 83.50 -14.50 102.77
C GLN A 22 82.33 -15.38 102.36
N GLN A 23 81.69 -16.06 103.32
CA GLN A 23 80.50 -16.87 103.06
C GLN A 23 79.31 -16.01 102.64
N SER A 24 79.09 -14.87 103.29
CA SER A 24 78.04 -13.91 102.90
C SER A 24 78.29 -13.38 101.50
N LEU A 25 79.51 -12.93 101.19
CA LEU A 25 79.87 -12.38 99.90
C LEU A 25 79.73 -13.44 98.78
N LYS A 26 80.10 -14.69 99.04
CA LYS A 26 79.91 -15.79 98.10
C LYS A 26 78.43 -16.06 97.84
N LYS A 27 77.62 -16.12 98.91
CA LYS A 27 76.17 -16.31 98.81
C LYS A 27 75.51 -15.19 98.00
N ASP A 28 75.84 -13.94 98.30
CA ASP A 28 75.28 -12.78 97.59
C ASP A 28 75.72 -12.79 96.12
N SER A 29 76.97 -13.16 95.84
CA SER A 29 77.47 -13.32 94.47
C SER A 29 76.73 -14.42 93.71
N ASP A 30 76.48 -15.58 94.35
CA ASP A 30 75.75 -16.68 93.73
C ASP A 30 74.28 -16.28 93.44
N GLU A 31 73.65 -15.53 94.35
CA GLU A 31 72.30 -14.97 94.17
C GLU A 31 72.25 -13.98 93.00
N ILE A 32 73.24 -13.07 92.89
CA ILE A 32 73.35 -12.13 91.76
C ILE A 32 73.50 -12.90 90.44
N ILE A 33 74.34 -13.94 90.39
CA ILE A 33 74.55 -14.75 89.19
C ILE A 33 73.25 -15.46 88.79
N GLN A 34 72.52 -16.04 89.75
CA GLN A 34 71.23 -16.68 89.49
C GLN A 34 70.19 -15.67 88.95
N ASN A 35 70.12 -14.47 89.55
CA ASN A 35 69.23 -13.42 89.09
C ASN A 35 69.58 -12.93 87.67
N LEU A 36 70.87 -12.71 87.38
CA LEU A 36 71.33 -12.34 86.04
C LEU A 36 71.01 -13.43 85.00
N SER A 37 71.17 -14.70 85.36
CA SER A 37 70.82 -15.82 84.48
C SER A 37 69.33 -15.85 84.15
N SER A 38 68.47 -15.63 85.15
CA SER A 38 67.02 -15.54 84.97
C SER A 38 66.62 -14.35 84.09
N ILE A 39 67.19 -13.17 84.35
CA ILE A 39 66.95 -11.97 83.54
C ILE A 39 67.36 -12.20 82.09
N TRP A 40 68.53 -12.81 81.85
CA TRP A 40 69.01 -13.10 80.50
C TRP A 40 68.08 -14.06 79.75
N LYS A 41 67.58 -15.12 80.41
CA LYS A 41 66.60 -16.04 79.81
C LYS A 41 65.31 -15.32 79.42
N ASN A 42 64.80 -14.44 80.29
CA ASN A 42 63.59 -13.67 80.02
C ASN A 42 63.81 -12.72 78.84
N MET A 43 64.93 -11.99 78.83
CA MET A 43 65.31 -11.09 77.74
C MET A 43 65.40 -11.82 76.40
N LYS A 44 65.97 -13.04 76.39
CA LYS A 44 66.02 -13.88 75.19
C LYS A 44 64.63 -14.27 74.70
N SER A 45 63.72 -14.65 75.62
CA SER A 45 62.33 -14.98 75.27
C SER A 45 61.59 -13.77 74.70
N GLU A 46 61.73 -12.59 75.32
CA GLU A 46 61.12 -11.35 74.84
C GLU A 46 61.66 -10.93 73.47
N GLN A 47 62.96 -11.15 73.23
CA GLN A 47 63.57 -10.92 71.93
C GLN A 47 62.97 -11.84 70.86
N GLU A 48 62.84 -13.14 71.15
CA GLU A 48 62.20 -14.09 70.23
C GLU A 48 60.75 -13.69 69.91
N ASP A 49 59.97 -13.27 70.89
CA ASP A 49 58.59 -12.82 70.65
C ASP A 49 58.53 -11.51 69.87
N THR A 50 59.47 -10.59 70.10
CA THR A 50 59.59 -9.35 69.31
C THR A 50 59.86 -9.67 67.84
N THR A 51 60.76 -10.62 67.55
CA THR A 51 61.05 -11.01 66.15
C THR A 51 59.84 -11.62 65.44
N LYS A 52 59.02 -12.41 66.15
CA LYS A 52 57.77 -12.95 65.60
C LYS A 52 56.76 -11.85 65.31
N LEU A 53 56.63 -10.87 66.20
CA LEU A 53 55.74 -9.73 66.00
C LEU A 53 56.18 -8.88 64.80
N GLU A 54 57.48 -8.64 64.62
CA GLU A 54 58.02 -7.95 63.45
C GLU A 54 57.69 -8.67 62.14
N GLU A 55 57.80 -10.00 62.12
CA GLU A 55 57.42 -10.81 60.95
C GLU A 55 55.92 -10.71 60.64
N ILE A 56 55.07 -10.79 61.67
CA ILE A 56 53.61 -10.62 61.52
C ILE A 56 53.28 -9.23 60.96
N ILE A 57 53.89 -8.17 61.50
CA ILE A 57 53.69 -6.80 61.04
C ILE A 57 54.12 -6.66 59.57
N ARG A 58 55.24 -7.26 59.18
CA ARG A 58 55.71 -7.24 57.79
C ARG A 58 54.72 -7.92 56.85
N ASN A 59 54.19 -9.08 57.23
CA ASN A 59 53.21 -9.81 56.43
C ASN A 59 51.90 -9.03 56.29
N GLN A 60 51.40 -8.46 57.38
CA GLN A 60 50.20 -7.62 57.38
C GLN A 60 50.36 -6.37 56.52
N ASN A 61 51.53 -5.72 56.55
CA ASN A 61 51.81 -4.56 55.70
C ASN A 61 51.84 -4.92 54.21
N SER A 62 52.33 -6.12 53.86
CA SER A 62 52.29 -6.63 52.49
C SER A 62 50.86 -6.83 52.01
N GLU A 63 50.03 -7.53 52.81
CA GLU A 63 48.62 -7.78 52.50
C GLU A 63 47.83 -6.47 52.36
N LEU A 64 48.07 -5.51 53.26
CA LEU A 64 47.44 -4.20 53.21
C LEU A 64 47.80 -3.42 51.94
N THR A 65 49.04 -3.55 51.45
CA THR A 65 49.48 -2.94 50.19
C THR A 65 48.78 -3.58 48.98
N GLU A 66 48.63 -4.90 48.97
CA GLU A 66 47.88 -5.61 47.93
C GLU A 66 46.39 -5.22 47.92
N LEU A 67 45.76 -5.16 49.09
CA LEU A 67 44.37 -4.75 49.22
C LEU A 67 44.16 -3.31 48.76
N ARG A 68 45.07 -2.39 49.10
CA ARG A 68 45.04 -1.01 48.59
C ARG A 68 45.12 -0.97 47.07
N THR A 69 46.01 -1.76 46.47
CA THR A 69 46.17 -1.83 45.01
C THR A 69 44.87 -2.32 44.37
N LYS A 70 44.30 -3.43 44.87
CA LYS A 70 43.01 -3.96 44.39
C LYS A 70 41.87 -2.95 44.55
N SER A 71 41.83 -2.22 45.66
CA SER A 71 40.85 -1.15 45.87
C SER A 71 40.96 -0.08 44.78
N THR A 72 42.17 0.41 44.49
CA THR A 72 42.35 1.44 43.46
C THR A 72 42.02 0.95 42.05
N GLU A 73 42.23 -0.34 41.77
CA GLU A 73 41.82 -0.94 40.49
C GLU A 73 40.30 -1.06 40.36
N LEU A 74 39.62 -1.42 41.45
CA LEU A 74 38.16 -1.45 41.49
C LEU A 74 37.56 -0.05 41.33
N ASP A 75 38.14 0.97 41.96
CA ASP A 75 37.70 2.36 41.81
C ASP A 75 37.78 2.83 40.35
N LYS A 76 38.88 2.49 39.65
CA LYS A 76 39.01 2.77 38.20
C LYS A 76 37.93 2.08 37.38
N LYS A 77 37.66 0.79 37.64
CA LYS A 77 36.60 0.05 36.95
C LYS A 77 35.22 0.65 37.19
N ILE A 78 34.95 1.13 38.41
CA ILE A 78 33.70 1.80 38.74
C ILE A 78 33.55 3.09 37.93
N GLU A 79 34.60 3.89 37.83
CA GLU A 79 34.58 5.13 37.05
C GLU A 79 34.37 4.86 35.54
N ASP A 80 35.06 3.87 34.99
CA ASP A 80 34.88 3.44 33.59
C ASP A 80 33.44 2.99 33.32
N LEU A 81 32.86 2.19 34.22
CA LEU A 81 31.47 1.75 34.12
C LEU A 81 30.48 2.92 34.21
N LYS A 82 30.78 3.92 35.04
CA LYS A 82 29.96 5.12 35.21
C LYS A 82 29.98 5.99 33.94
N SER A 83 31.15 6.20 33.36
CA SER A 83 31.33 6.88 32.07
C SER A 83 30.58 6.16 30.94
N ASN A 84 30.71 4.83 30.86
CA ASN A 84 29.96 4.02 29.89
C ASN A 84 28.44 4.13 30.07
N LYS A 85 27.95 4.14 31.32
CA LYS A 85 26.54 4.33 31.63
C LYS A 85 26.04 5.69 31.16
N GLU A 86 26.80 6.76 31.38
CA GLU A 86 26.45 8.11 30.92
C GLU A 86 26.39 8.17 29.38
N GLY A 87 27.38 7.59 28.69
CA GLY A 87 27.39 7.53 27.23
C GLY A 87 26.22 6.72 26.65
N LEU A 88 25.81 5.61 27.30
CA LEU A 88 24.63 4.85 26.91
C LEU A 88 23.33 5.63 27.15
N ASN A 89 23.22 6.36 28.26
CA ASN A 89 22.06 7.20 28.54
C ASN A 89 21.88 8.31 27.49
N SER A 90 22.96 8.96 27.05
CA SER A 90 22.90 9.93 25.96
C SER A 90 22.35 9.30 24.67
N LYS A 91 22.83 8.11 24.30
CA LYS A 91 22.32 7.39 23.12
C LYS A 91 20.84 7.03 23.23
N ILE A 92 20.37 6.67 24.43
CA ILE A 92 18.94 6.39 24.67
C ILE A 92 18.11 7.65 24.41
N ILE A 93 18.55 8.81 24.91
CA ILE A 93 17.85 10.08 24.70
C ILE A 93 17.77 10.42 23.20
N ASP A 94 18.86 10.23 22.46
CA ASP A 94 18.89 10.47 21.01
C ASP A 94 17.95 9.54 20.25
N PHE A 95 17.91 8.26 20.62
CA PHE A 95 17.01 7.28 19.99
C PHE A 95 15.54 7.55 20.32
N VAL A 96 15.21 7.94 21.56
CA VAL A 96 13.84 8.33 21.93
C VAL A 96 13.41 9.54 21.11
N SER A 97 14.26 10.56 21.01
CA SER A 97 13.98 11.77 20.21
C SER A 97 13.76 11.44 18.73
N THR A 98 14.56 10.52 18.17
CA THR A 98 14.40 10.06 16.78
C THR A 98 13.10 9.28 16.59
N LEU A 99 12.72 8.43 17.55
CA LEU A 99 11.48 7.67 17.52
C LEU A 99 10.25 8.58 17.57
N GLU A 100 10.26 9.58 18.45
CA GLU A 100 9.20 10.58 18.55
C GLU A 100 9.04 11.34 17.23
N ARG A 101 10.15 11.81 16.65
CA ARG A 101 10.14 12.49 15.34
C ARG A 101 9.55 11.58 14.25
N ASN A 102 10.05 10.36 14.12
CA ASN A 102 9.54 9.41 13.12
C ASN A 102 8.04 9.11 13.32
N THR A 103 7.59 9.00 14.57
CA THR A 103 6.17 8.80 14.90
C THR A 103 5.33 10.01 14.45
N THR A 104 5.81 11.24 14.66
CA THR A 104 5.11 12.43 14.17
C THR A 104 5.12 12.53 12.64
N GLU A 105 6.24 12.17 12.01
CA GLU A 105 6.38 12.17 10.55
C GLU A 105 5.45 11.14 9.89
N LEU A 106 5.14 10.01 10.54
CA LEU A 106 4.22 8.98 10.05
C LEU A 106 2.73 9.38 10.15
N LYS A 107 2.34 10.26 11.06
CA LYS A 107 0.94 10.72 11.17
C LYS A 107 0.47 11.48 9.93
N LYS A 108 1.38 12.21 9.27
CA LYS A 108 1.06 12.97 8.06
C LYS A 108 0.64 12.07 6.88
N PRO A 109 1.46 11.09 6.44
CA PRO A 109 1.06 10.19 5.37
C PRO A 109 -0.15 9.32 5.76
N GLU A 110 -0.33 8.98 7.04
CA GLU A 110 -1.54 8.27 7.51
C GLU A 110 -2.82 9.09 7.23
N PHE A 111 -2.81 10.38 7.60
CA PHE A 111 -3.93 11.29 7.31
C PHE A 111 -4.14 11.52 5.80
N GLU A 112 -3.06 11.64 5.04
CA GLU A 112 -3.13 11.76 3.57
C GLU A 112 -3.76 10.50 2.94
N LEU A 113 -3.40 9.31 3.45
CA LEU A 113 -3.93 8.04 2.97
C LEU A 113 -5.41 7.88 3.30
N GLU A 114 -5.83 8.25 4.52
CA GLU A 114 -7.24 8.28 4.92
C GLU A 114 -8.06 9.24 4.03
N THR A 115 -7.50 10.42 3.73
CA THR A 115 -8.12 11.39 2.82
C THR A 115 -8.28 10.83 1.39
N ILE A 116 -7.23 10.21 0.86
CA ILE A 116 -7.26 9.58 -0.48
C ILE A 116 -8.30 8.46 -0.51
N LEU A 117 -8.37 7.63 0.52
CA LEU A 117 -9.32 6.52 0.61
C LEU A 117 -10.77 7.02 0.65
N SER A 118 -11.05 8.07 1.42
CA SER A 118 -12.35 8.76 1.43
C SER A 118 -12.73 9.30 0.05
N ASN A 119 -11.79 9.97 -0.64
CA ASN A 119 -12.01 10.51 -1.98
C ASN A 119 -12.24 9.40 -3.02
N LEU A 120 -11.54 8.28 -2.90
CA LEU A 120 -11.69 7.13 -3.78
C LEU A 120 -13.08 6.51 -3.62
N ASN A 121 -13.53 6.30 -2.38
CA ASN A 121 -14.87 5.77 -2.10
C ASN A 121 -15.95 6.71 -2.67
N SER A 122 -15.85 8.01 -2.43
CA SER A 122 -16.79 9.00 -2.99
C SER A 122 -16.82 8.97 -4.52
N THR A 123 -15.67 8.80 -5.17
CA THR A 123 -15.59 8.70 -6.63
C THR A 123 -16.18 7.39 -7.14
N ASN A 124 -15.96 6.29 -6.41
CA ASN A 124 -16.52 4.99 -6.75
C ASN A 124 -18.05 4.99 -6.66
N ASP A 125 -18.62 5.60 -5.62
CA ASP A 125 -20.07 5.77 -5.47
C ASP A 125 -20.66 6.54 -6.65
N LYS A 126 -20.02 7.65 -7.05
CA LYS A 126 -20.43 8.43 -8.24
C LYS A 126 -20.31 7.63 -9.54
N ASN A 127 -19.30 6.79 -9.68
CA ASN A 127 -19.17 5.92 -10.85
C ASN A 127 -20.28 4.87 -10.88
N GLN A 128 -20.63 4.29 -9.73
CA GLN A 128 -21.72 3.34 -9.63
C GLN A 128 -23.07 4.00 -9.98
N GLU A 129 -23.33 5.21 -9.49
CA GLU A 129 -24.51 6.01 -9.84
C GLU A 129 -24.58 6.29 -11.36
N LYS A 130 -23.47 6.70 -11.97
CA LYS A 130 -23.41 6.91 -13.42
C LYS A 130 -23.61 5.63 -14.22
N GLU A 131 -23.10 4.50 -13.76
CA GLU A 131 -23.29 3.23 -14.47
C GLU A 131 -24.75 2.76 -14.37
N THR A 132 -25.42 3.02 -13.24
CA THR A 132 -26.88 2.82 -13.13
C THR A 132 -27.65 3.74 -14.07
N GLU A 133 -27.34 5.04 -14.11
CA GLU A 133 -27.99 6.01 -15.01
C GLU A 133 -27.81 5.62 -16.48
N LYS A 134 -26.60 5.22 -16.87
CA LYS A 134 -26.30 4.73 -18.21
C LYS A 134 -27.12 3.49 -18.57
N THR A 135 -27.22 2.53 -17.65
CA THR A 135 -28.04 1.32 -17.84
C THR A 135 -29.51 1.68 -18.04
N GLU A 136 -30.04 2.64 -17.28
CA GLU A 136 -31.42 3.13 -17.44
C GLU A 136 -31.63 3.83 -18.80
N LEU A 137 -30.67 4.65 -19.22
CA LEU A 137 -30.72 5.32 -20.53
C LEU A 137 -30.65 4.32 -21.69
N ASP A 138 -29.81 3.30 -21.59
CA ASP A 138 -29.71 2.23 -22.59
C ASP A 138 -31.04 1.45 -22.69
N GLN A 139 -31.70 1.15 -21.57
CA GLN A 139 -33.03 0.53 -21.54
C GLN A 139 -34.10 1.45 -22.17
N ARG A 140 -34.09 2.74 -21.84
CA ARG A 140 -35.03 3.72 -22.42
C ARG A 140 -34.83 3.86 -23.92
N LYS A 141 -33.58 3.85 -24.39
CA LYS A 141 -33.24 3.92 -25.81
C LYS A 141 -33.81 2.72 -26.57
N LEU A 142 -33.60 1.50 -26.06
CA LEU A 142 -34.18 0.28 -26.61
C LEU A 142 -35.72 0.34 -26.67
N SER A 143 -36.36 0.81 -25.60
CA SER A 143 -37.82 0.96 -25.57
C SER A 143 -38.33 1.97 -26.60
N ASN A 144 -37.63 3.10 -26.77
CA ASN A 144 -37.98 4.12 -27.75
C ASN A 144 -37.76 3.62 -29.18
N GLU A 145 -36.66 2.92 -29.46
CA GLU A 145 -36.42 2.29 -30.76
C GLU A 145 -37.52 1.27 -31.11
N GLN A 146 -37.98 0.49 -30.12
CA GLN A 146 -39.09 -0.45 -30.31
C GLN A 146 -40.39 0.28 -30.63
N LYS A 147 -40.75 1.29 -29.83
CA LYS A 147 -41.95 2.12 -30.09
C LYS A 147 -41.90 2.79 -31.46
N GLU A 148 -40.74 3.27 -31.88
CA GLU A 148 -40.57 3.88 -33.20
C GLU A 148 -40.80 2.87 -34.33
N LYS A 149 -40.31 1.64 -34.19
CA LYS A 149 -40.60 0.55 -35.14
C LYS A 149 -42.09 0.24 -35.18
N ASP A 150 -42.74 0.10 -34.02
CA ASP A 150 -44.16 -0.18 -33.92
C ASP A 150 -45.01 0.93 -34.57
N LEU A 151 -44.66 2.21 -34.31
CA LEU A 151 -45.29 3.38 -34.94
C LEU A 151 -45.09 3.42 -36.45
N LYS A 152 -43.90 3.06 -36.95
CA LYS A 152 -43.64 2.98 -38.40
C LYS A 152 -44.47 1.90 -39.06
N ILE A 153 -44.61 0.74 -38.41
CA ILE A 153 -45.46 -0.35 -38.87
C ILE A 153 -46.91 0.12 -38.90
N SER A 154 -47.45 0.64 -37.80
CA SER A 154 -48.85 1.08 -37.73
C SER A 154 -49.17 2.20 -38.72
N PHE A 155 -48.26 3.16 -38.92
CA PHE A 155 -48.44 4.22 -39.91
C PHE A 155 -48.44 3.67 -41.35
N SER A 156 -47.58 2.68 -41.63
CA SER A 156 -47.58 2.01 -42.94
C SER A 156 -48.86 1.20 -43.17
N GLU A 157 -49.38 0.52 -42.13
CA GLU A 157 -50.63 -0.22 -42.15
C GLU A 157 -51.83 0.71 -42.38
N GLU A 158 -51.95 1.82 -41.61
CA GLU A 158 -53.02 2.82 -41.80
C GLU A 158 -52.99 3.43 -43.20
N LYS A 159 -51.80 3.71 -43.73
CA LYS A 159 -51.66 4.26 -45.08
C LYS A 159 -52.08 3.23 -46.15
N MET A 160 -51.72 1.96 -45.97
CA MET A 160 -52.15 0.87 -46.84
C MET A 160 -53.67 0.69 -46.80
N GLU A 161 -54.27 0.70 -45.61
CA GLU A 161 -55.72 0.60 -45.44
C GLU A 161 -56.46 1.79 -46.09
N GLY A 162 -55.90 3.00 -45.97
CA GLY A 162 -56.42 4.19 -46.63
C GLY A 162 -56.35 4.09 -48.16
N LEU A 163 -55.24 3.61 -48.71
CA LEU A 163 -55.08 3.36 -50.14
C LEU A 163 -56.03 2.26 -50.61
N GLU A 164 -56.21 1.20 -49.83
CA GLU A 164 -57.13 0.11 -50.15
C GLU A 164 -58.58 0.59 -50.20
N LYS A 165 -59.00 1.44 -49.26
CA LYS A 165 -60.31 2.12 -49.31
C LYS A 165 -60.47 2.98 -50.56
N GLN A 166 -59.46 3.77 -50.91
CA GLN A 166 -59.49 4.58 -52.15
C GLN A 166 -59.54 3.69 -53.39
N LEU A 167 -58.81 2.58 -53.41
CA LEU A 167 -58.79 1.62 -54.51
C LEU A 167 -60.16 0.94 -54.67
N ILE A 168 -60.80 0.57 -53.57
CA ILE A 168 -62.19 0.05 -53.56
C ILE A 168 -63.16 1.11 -54.08
N GLU A 169 -63.02 2.37 -53.65
CA GLU A 169 -63.89 3.46 -54.12
C GLU A 169 -63.72 3.71 -55.63
N ILE A 170 -62.49 3.69 -56.14
CA ILE A 170 -62.19 3.79 -57.56
C ILE A 170 -62.72 2.58 -58.33
N ARG A 171 -62.54 1.36 -57.82
CA ARG A 171 -63.12 0.13 -58.41
C ARG A 171 -64.64 0.21 -58.48
N GLY A 172 -65.31 0.73 -57.45
CA GLY A 172 -66.76 0.92 -57.43
C GLY A 172 -67.22 1.95 -58.47
N LYS A 173 -66.51 3.07 -58.59
CA LYS A 173 -66.80 4.13 -59.58
C LYS A 173 -66.51 3.70 -61.02
N ASN A 174 -65.51 2.85 -61.23
CA ASN A 174 -65.05 2.37 -62.53
C ASN A 174 -65.27 0.86 -62.72
N PHE A 175 -66.39 0.34 -62.21
CA PHE A 175 -66.65 -1.10 -62.13
C PHE A 175 -66.43 -1.85 -63.46
N PHE A 176 -66.97 -1.33 -64.57
CA PHE A 176 -66.81 -1.97 -65.88
C PHE A 176 -65.36 -1.97 -66.38
N SER A 177 -64.63 -0.86 -66.19
CA SER A 177 -63.24 -0.73 -66.61
C SER A 177 -62.33 -1.63 -65.78
N SER A 178 -62.51 -1.65 -64.46
CA SER A 178 -61.74 -2.50 -63.56
C SER A 178 -62.04 -3.99 -63.75
N PHE A 179 -63.29 -4.36 -64.00
CA PHE A 179 -63.67 -5.73 -64.34
C PHE A 179 -63.04 -6.20 -65.65
N LEU A 180 -63.05 -5.35 -66.68
CA LEU A 180 -62.39 -5.64 -67.96
C LEU A 180 -60.88 -5.79 -67.79
N ILE A 181 -60.21 -4.93 -67.00
CA ILE A 181 -58.75 -5.04 -66.76
C ILE A 181 -58.39 -6.32 -66.00
N GLU A 182 -59.20 -6.75 -65.03
CA GLU A 182 -58.87 -7.89 -64.15
C GLU A 182 -59.23 -9.24 -64.80
N HIS A 183 -60.12 -9.24 -65.81
CA HIS A 183 -60.63 -10.48 -66.46
C HIS A 183 -60.46 -10.48 -68.00
N SER A 184 -59.71 -9.54 -68.59
CA SER A 184 -59.36 -9.61 -70.02
C SER A 184 -58.04 -10.36 -70.23
N ASP A 185 -58.12 -11.56 -70.80
CA ASP A 185 -56.95 -12.30 -71.31
C ASP A 185 -56.44 -11.79 -72.68
N ALA A 186 -56.87 -10.58 -73.09
CA ALA A 186 -56.49 -9.98 -74.36
C ALA A 186 -55.47 -8.86 -74.14
N GLU A 187 -54.24 -9.05 -74.62
CA GLU A 187 -53.25 -7.97 -74.73
C GLU A 187 -53.76 -6.92 -75.73
N VAL A 188 -54.17 -5.76 -75.21
CA VAL A 188 -54.62 -4.61 -76.03
C VAL A 188 -53.46 -3.62 -76.13
N PRO A 189 -52.76 -3.54 -77.28
CA PRO A 189 -51.56 -2.69 -77.47
C PRO A 189 -51.79 -1.22 -77.10
N GLU A 190 -53.00 -0.71 -77.31
CA GLU A 190 -53.42 0.65 -76.96
C GLU A 190 -53.25 0.94 -75.46
N VAL A 191 -53.59 -0.02 -74.59
CA VAL A 191 -53.53 0.14 -73.14
C VAL A 191 -52.08 0.15 -72.65
N GLU A 192 -51.24 -0.72 -73.22
CA GLU A 192 -49.82 -0.79 -72.91
C GLU A 192 -49.07 0.48 -73.35
N ILE A 193 -49.38 1.01 -74.54
CA ILE A 193 -48.85 2.28 -75.05
C ILE A 193 -49.23 3.43 -74.10
N LEU A 194 -50.50 3.54 -73.72
CA LEU A 194 -50.98 4.61 -72.84
C LEU A 194 -50.42 4.51 -71.43
N ALA A 195 -50.33 3.29 -70.85
CA ALA A 195 -49.73 3.06 -69.54
C ALA A 195 -48.24 3.43 -69.54
N THR A 196 -47.51 3.11 -70.61
CA THR A 196 -46.09 3.45 -70.75
C THR A 196 -45.86 4.97 -70.88
N ILE A 197 -46.75 5.68 -71.59
CA ILE A 197 -46.71 7.15 -71.67
C ILE A 197 -47.03 7.78 -70.31
N MET A 198 -48.01 7.24 -69.57
CA MET A 198 -48.34 7.70 -68.22
C MET A 198 -47.20 7.46 -67.23
N ASN A 199 -46.55 6.30 -67.27
CA ASN A 199 -45.38 6.00 -66.43
C ASN A 199 -44.19 6.92 -66.70
N LYS A 200 -44.08 7.48 -67.91
CA LYS A 200 -43.05 8.47 -68.29
C LYS A 200 -43.48 9.93 -68.01
N GLY A 201 -44.55 10.14 -67.25
CA GLY A 201 -45.00 11.48 -66.83
C GLY A 201 -45.91 12.19 -67.83
N GLY A 202 -46.58 11.45 -68.72
CA GLY A 202 -47.55 12.01 -69.68
C GLY A 202 -46.94 12.59 -70.96
N GLN A 203 -45.61 12.53 -71.11
CA GLN A 203 -44.88 12.92 -72.31
C GLN A 203 -43.89 11.83 -72.69
N ALA A 204 -43.84 11.47 -73.97
CA ALA A 204 -42.92 10.46 -74.48
C ALA A 204 -42.52 10.75 -75.92
N ASN A 205 -41.31 10.36 -76.31
CA ASN A 205 -40.89 10.41 -77.70
C ASN A 205 -41.30 9.11 -78.43
N LEU A 206 -41.77 9.23 -79.66
CA LEU A 206 -42.17 8.11 -80.50
C LEU A 206 -41.07 7.05 -80.65
N GLU A 207 -39.80 7.46 -80.72
CA GLU A 207 -38.66 6.53 -80.83
C GLU A 207 -38.34 5.80 -79.53
N ASP A 208 -38.58 6.44 -78.38
CA ASP A 208 -38.37 5.83 -77.07
C ASP A 208 -39.49 4.85 -76.72
N LEU A 209 -40.72 5.11 -77.19
CA LEU A 209 -41.86 4.20 -77.05
C LEU A 209 -41.64 2.92 -77.87
N LYS A 210 -41.20 3.03 -79.13
CA LYS A 210 -40.91 1.86 -79.98
C LYS A 210 -39.93 0.86 -79.37
N LYS A 211 -39.02 1.32 -78.50
CA LYS A 211 -38.00 0.48 -77.85
C LYS A 211 -38.43 -0.08 -76.50
N SER A 212 -39.42 0.53 -75.85
CA SER A 212 -39.83 0.20 -74.48
C SER A 212 -41.12 -0.59 -74.39
N LEU A 213 -41.79 -0.81 -75.52
CA LEU A 213 -43.03 -1.58 -75.62
C LEU A 213 -42.74 -2.97 -76.19
N ASP A 214 -43.44 -4.00 -75.70
CA ASP A 214 -43.26 -5.39 -76.15
C ASP A 214 -44.10 -5.73 -77.41
N ILE A 215 -44.48 -4.70 -78.17
CA ILE A 215 -45.27 -4.79 -79.40
C ILE A 215 -44.43 -4.42 -80.63
N PRO A 216 -44.69 -5.04 -81.80
CA PRO A 216 -43.96 -4.73 -83.02
C PRO A 216 -43.98 -3.22 -83.36
N PRO A 217 -42.84 -2.59 -83.73
CA PRO A 217 -42.75 -1.14 -83.92
C PRO A 217 -43.73 -0.56 -84.93
N ILE A 218 -44.11 -1.34 -85.95
CA ILE A 218 -45.08 -0.94 -86.97
C ILE A 218 -46.50 -0.86 -86.38
N MET A 219 -46.85 -1.81 -85.51
CA MET A 219 -48.13 -1.81 -84.78
C MET A 219 -48.16 -0.63 -83.79
N ALA A 220 -47.07 -0.41 -83.04
CA ALA A 220 -46.97 0.71 -82.12
C ALA A 220 -47.19 2.07 -82.82
N VAL A 221 -46.54 2.32 -83.96
CA VAL A 221 -46.71 3.57 -84.72
C VAL A 221 -48.12 3.72 -85.27
N ARG A 222 -48.70 2.64 -85.82
CA ARG A 222 -50.06 2.66 -86.35
C ARG A 222 -51.08 2.97 -85.25
N THR A 223 -50.93 2.33 -84.10
CA THR A 223 -51.82 2.49 -82.95
C THR A 223 -51.65 3.89 -82.33
N ILE A 224 -50.42 4.40 -82.18
CA ILE A 224 -50.17 5.78 -81.73
C ILE A 224 -50.81 6.79 -82.68
N LYS A 225 -50.66 6.63 -84.00
CA LYS A 225 -51.32 7.52 -84.97
C LYS A 225 -52.85 7.42 -84.89
N GLN A 226 -53.40 6.22 -84.68
CA GLN A 226 -54.85 6.07 -84.49
C GLN A 226 -55.36 6.71 -83.20
N LEU A 227 -54.60 6.60 -82.10
CA LEU A 227 -54.91 7.25 -80.83
C LEU A 227 -54.84 8.79 -80.97
N ALA A 228 -53.89 9.29 -81.77
CA ALA A 228 -53.77 10.72 -82.07
C ALA A 228 -54.95 11.23 -82.91
N VAL A 229 -55.36 10.50 -83.95
CA VAL A 229 -56.53 10.82 -84.78
C VAL A 229 -57.83 10.78 -83.96
N LYS A 230 -57.92 9.88 -82.96
CA LYS A 230 -59.05 9.82 -82.02
C LYS A 230 -59.00 10.91 -80.93
N GLY A 231 -57.97 11.75 -80.92
CA GLY A 231 -57.81 12.87 -79.97
C GLY A 231 -57.41 12.47 -78.55
N ILE A 232 -57.00 11.21 -78.34
CA ILE A 232 -56.63 10.66 -77.02
C ILE A 232 -55.21 11.09 -76.64
N ILE A 233 -54.33 11.24 -77.63
CA ILE A 233 -52.97 11.75 -77.47
C ILE A 233 -52.70 12.83 -78.52
N ASN A 234 -51.82 13.77 -78.21
CA ASN A 234 -51.34 14.76 -79.17
C ASN A 234 -49.97 14.33 -79.69
N LEU A 235 -49.89 14.03 -80.99
CA LEU A 235 -48.65 13.69 -81.67
C LEU A 235 -48.23 14.88 -82.52
N ASN A 236 -47.10 15.49 -82.19
CA ASN A 236 -46.50 16.51 -83.04
C ASN A 236 -45.63 15.83 -84.11
N GLU A 237 -46.11 15.81 -85.35
CA GLU A 237 -45.45 15.11 -86.47
C GLU A 237 -44.07 15.68 -86.84
N ASP A 238 -43.79 16.94 -86.48
CA ASP A 238 -42.50 17.60 -86.78
C ASP A 238 -41.42 17.28 -85.74
N THR A 239 -41.81 16.92 -84.51
CA THR A 239 -40.89 16.69 -83.38
C THR A 239 -40.95 15.28 -82.81
N ASN A 240 -41.87 14.42 -83.29
CA ASN A 240 -42.13 13.07 -82.78
C ASN A 240 -42.45 13.02 -81.27
N ALA A 241 -42.82 14.15 -80.67
CA ALA A 241 -43.24 14.24 -79.29
C ALA A 241 -44.71 13.84 -79.17
N ILE A 242 -44.98 12.94 -78.23
CA ILE A 242 -46.33 12.48 -77.86
C ILE A 242 -46.62 13.02 -76.48
N THR A 243 -47.71 13.76 -76.35
CA THR A 243 -48.22 14.20 -75.04
C THR A 243 -49.64 13.71 -74.88
N MET A 244 -49.98 13.21 -73.70
CA MET A 244 -51.38 12.92 -73.35
C MET A 244 -52.14 14.25 -73.25
N ASN A 245 -53.36 14.29 -73.78
CA ASN A 245 -54.28 15.41 -73.52
C ASN A 245 -54.83 15.33 -72.09
#